data_AF-D0VY16-F1
#
_entry.id   AF-D0VY16-F1
#
_cell.length_a   1.000
_cell.length_b   1.000
_cell.length_c   1.000
_cell.angle_alpha   90.00
_cell.angle_beta   90.00
_cell.angle_gamma   90.00
#
_symmetry.space_group_name_H-M   'P 1'
#
loop_
_entity.id
_entity.type
_entity.pdbx_description
1 polymer ?
#
loop_
_entity_poly.entity_id
_entity_poly.type
_entity_poly.pdbx_seq_one_letter_code
_entity_poly.pdbx_strand_id
1 'polypeptide(L)'
;ARIGFFQGDIRLLMDDLKTLQPTIFPVVPRLLNRMFDKIFGQANTSFKRWILDFASKRKEAELRSGIIRNNSLWDKMIFRKIQANLGGKVRLMITGAAPVSANVLTFLRAALGCQFYEGYGQTECTAGCTLTIPGDWTAGHVGTPMPCSLVKLVDVEEMNYFAAKGEGEVCVKGPNVFLGYLKEPEKTAEVLDKDGWLHTGDVGKWLPNGTLKIIDRKKHIFKLAQGEYIAPEKIENIYVRSEPIAQIF
;
A
#
# COMPACT_ATOMS: atom_id res chain seq x y z
N ALA A 1 -14.04 -19.90 11.42
CA ALA A 1 -12.85 -19.42 10.69
C ALA A 1 -11.59 -19.98 11.36
N ARG A 2 -10.48 -20.18 10.64
CA ARG A 2 -9.18 -20.59 11.21
C ARG A 2 -8.19 -19.47 11.00
N ILE A 3 -7.33 -19.20 11.98
CA ILE A 3 -6.25 -18.22 11.90
C ILE A 3 -4.93 -19.00 11.92
N GLY A 4 -4.09 -18.75 10.93
CA GLY A 4 -2.74 -19.30 10.87
C GLY A 4 -1.73 -18.24 11.28
N PHE A 5 -0.79 -18.62 12.12
CA PHE A 5 0.35 -17.77 12.49
C PHE A 5 1.59 -18.30 11.78
N PHE A 6 2.43 -17.38 11.28
CA PHE A 6 3.72 -17.76 10.72
C PHE A 6 4.63 -18.28 11.82
N GLN A 7 5.54 -19.18 11.49
CA GLN A 7 6.36 -19.88 12.48
C GLN A 7 7.50 -19.04 13.12
N GLY A 8 7.50 -17.72 12.93
CA GLY A 8 8.53 -16.81 13.45
C GLY A 8 9.69 -16.53 12.49
N ASP A 9 9.91 -17.35 11.46
CA ASP A 9 10.98 -17.15 10.46
C ASP A 9 10.44 -16.75 9.09
N ILE A 10 10.77 -15.53 8.66
CA ILE A 10 10.37 -14.96 7.36
C ILE A 10 10.87 -15.80 6.18
N ARG A 11 11.97 -16.53 6.34
CA ARG A 11 12.52 -17.41 5.29
C ARG A 11 11.59 -18.58 4.97
N LEU A 12 10.84 -19.04 5.97
CA LEU A 12 9.91 -20.17 5.86
C LEU A 12 8.46 -19.75 5.57
N LEU A 13 8.21 -18.44 5.44
CA LEU A 13 6.87 -17.89 5.20
C LEU A 13 6.16 -18.52 3.98
N MET A 14 6.90 -18.87 2.93
CA MET A 14 6.29 -19.49 1.74
C MET A 14 5.83 -20.92 2.01
N ASP A 15 6.50 -21.64 2.91
CA ASP A 15 6.10 -23.00 3.30
C ASP A 15 4.90 -22.95 4.25
N ASP A 16 4.85 -21.95 5.14
CA ASP A 16 3.68 -21.64 5.96
C ASP A 16 2.46 -21.34 5.07
N LEU A 17 2.59 -20.48 4.06
CA LEU A 17 1.49 -20.13 3.17
C LEU A 17 0.96 -21.31 2.37
N LYS A 18 1.85 -22.19 1.89
CA LYS A 18 1.44 -23.43 1.19
C LYS A 18 0.69 -24.39 2.11
N THR A 19 1.10 -24.47 3.36
CA THR A 19 0.48 -25.34 4.37
C THR A 19 -0.87 -24.79 4.83
N LEU A 20 -0.92 -23.48 5.14
CA LEU A 20 -2.10 -22.81 5.65
C LEU A 20 -3.18 -22.59 4.59
N GLN A 21 -2.78 -22.41 3.33
CA GLN A 21 -3.67 -22.09 2.20
C GLN A 21 -4.68 -20.97 2.53
N PRO A 22 -4.19 -19.76 2.90
CA PRO A 22 -5.04 -18.69 3.39
C PRO A 22 -6.02 -18.20 2.31
N THR A 23 -7.21 -17.79 2.75
CA THR A 23 -8.18 -17.09 1.90
C THR A 23 -8.04 -15.57 1.99
N ILE A 24 -7.64 -15.07 3.16
CA ILE A 24 -7.34 -13.65 3.41
C ILE A 24 -5.89 -13.58 3.84
N PHE A 25 -5.11 -12.71 3.19
CA PHE A 25 -3.69 -12.58 3.49
C PHE A 25 -3.30 -11.11 3.67
N PRO A 26 -3.22 -10.62 4.93
CA PRO A 26 -2.61 -9.34 5.24
C PRO A 26 -1.11 -9.39 4.90
N VAL A 27 -0.61 -8.36 4.23
CA VAL A 27 0.73 -8.35 3.67
C VAL A 27 1.34 -6.96 3.75
N VAL A 28 2.66 -6.90 3.86
CA VAL A 28 3.40 -5.63 3.84
C VAL A 28 4.00 -5.36 2.46
N PRO A 29 4.16 -4.08 2.06
CA PRO A 29 4.76 -3.64 0.80
C PRO A 29 6.06 -4.36 0.43
N ARG A 30 6.93 -4.59 1.41
CA ARG A 30 8.21 -5.26 1.21
C ARG A 30 8.05 -6.68 0.65
N LEU A 31 7.06 -7.44 1.12
CA LEU A 31 6.81 -8.78 0.60
C LEU A 31 6.26 -8.72 -0.82
N LEU A 32 5.43 -7.72 -1.13
CA LEU A 32 4.89 -7.50 -2.48
C LEU A 32 5.98 -7.16 -3.48
N ASN A 33 6.87 -6.23 -3.15
CA ASN A 33 8.02 -5.89 -3.99
C ASN A 33 8.89 -7.14 -4.22
N ARG A 34 9.24 -7.87 -3.15
CA ARG A 34 10.01 -9.13 -3.28
C ARG A 34 9.32 -10.17 -4.16
N MET A 35 8.00 -10.29 -4.10
CA MET A 35 7.24 -11.18 -4.97
C MET A 35 7.31 -10.72 -6.42
N PHE A 36 7.09 -9.43 -6.66
CA PHE A 36 7.19 -8.80 -7.98
C PHE A 36 8.58 -9.05 -8.61
N ASP A 37 9.65 -8.74 -7.87
CA ASP A 37 11.03 -8.90 -8.33
C ASP A 37 11.35 -10.37 -8.63
N LYS A 38 10.89 -11.29 -7.79
CA LYS A 38 11.08 -12.74 -8.01
C LYS A 38 10.35 -13.24 -9.25
N ILE A 39 9.20 -12.66 -9.61
CA ILE A 39 8.43 -13.04 -10.80
C ILE A 39 9.13 -12.51 -12.05
N PHE A 40 9.49 -11.23 -12.07
CA PHE A 40 10.21 -10.61 -13.19
C PHE A 40 11.63 -11.19 -13.36
N GLY A 41 12.31 -11.49 -12.26
CA GLY A 41 13.63 -12.15 -12.24
C GLY A 41 13.60 -13.65 -12.57
N GLN A 42 12.44 -14.26 -12.84
CA GLN A 42 12.34 -15.58 -13.48
C GLN A 42 12.16 -15.47 -15.01
N ALA A 43 11.77 -14.28 -15.50
CA ALA A 43 11.67 -13.98 -16.92
C ALA A 43 13.04 -13.53 -17.45
N ASN A 44 13.97 -14.48 -17.56
CA ASN A 44 15.38 -14.19 -17.86
C ASN A 44 15.68 -14.09 -19.37
N THR A 45 14.70 -14.38 -20.22
CA THR A 45 14.84 -14.26 -21.66
C THR A 45 13.84 -13.24 -22.20
N SER A 46 14.21 -12.55 -23.27
CA SER A 46 13.36 -11.53 -23.91
C SER A 46 11.98 -12.09 -24.29
N PHE A 47 11.92 -13.35 -24.72
CA PHE A 47 10.67 -14.04 -25.02
C PHE A 47 9.80 -14.28 -23.77
N LYS A 48 10.39 -14.73 -22.65
CA LYS A 48 9.66 -14.92 -21.39
C LYS A 48 9.16 -13.59 -20.83
N ARG A 49 9.96 -12.52 -20.90
CA ARG A 49 9.55 -11.17 -20.50
C ARG A 49 8.38 -10.68 -21.34
N TRP A 50 8.48 -10.83 -22.67
CA TRP A 50 7.40 -10.46 -23.57
C TRP A 50 6.10 -11.22 -23.28
N ILE A 51 6.16 -12.54 -23.05
CA ILE A 51 4.99 -13.34 -22.66
C ILE A 51 4.40 -12.85 -21.33
N LEU A 52 5.24 -12.60 -20.32
CA LEU A 52 4.80 -12.13 -19.01
C LEU A 52 4.12 -10.77 -19.12
N ASP A 53 4.72 -9.83 -19.84
CA ASP A 53 4.16 -8.50 -20.06
C ASP A 53 2.85 -8.56 -20.83
N PHE A 54 2.77 -9.40 -21.87
CA PHE A 54 1.57 -9.59 -22.65
C PHE A 54 0.42 -10.19 -21.82
N ALA A 55 0.71 -11.24 -21.04
CA ALA A 55 -0.25 -11.86 -20.16
C ALA A 55 -0.74 -10.90 -19.06
N SER A 56 0.18 -10.12 -18.49
CA SER A 56 -0.13 -9.13 -17.46
C SER A 56 -1.04 -8.02 -18.01
N LYS A 57 -0.75 -7.49 -19.20
CA LYS A 57 -1.59 -6.50 -19.88
C LYS A 57 -2.99 -7.03 -20.18
N ARG A 58 -3.11 -8.31 -20.58
CA ARG A 58 -4.41 -8.96 -20.81
C ARG A 58 -5.22 -9.07 -19.53
N LYS A 59 -4.60 -9.51 -18.43
CA LYS A 59 -5.27 -9.58 -17.12
C LYS A 59 -5.59 -8.20 -16.57
N GLU A 60 -4.74 -7.20 -16.80
CA GLU A 60 -5.03 -5.81 -16.42
C GLU A 60 -6.25 -5.25 -17.17
N ALA A 61 -6.41 -5.57 -18.46
CA ALA A 61 -7.62 -5.21 -19.21
C ALA A 61 -8.88 -5.86 -18.62
N GLU A 62 -8.79 -7.11 -18.16
CA GLU A 62 -9.87 -7.78 -17.42
C GLU A 62 -10.20 -7.04 -16.12
N LEU A 63 -9.18 -6.66 -15.33
CA LEU A 63 -9.37 -5.88 -14.10
C LEU A 63 -10.10 -4.56 -14.36
N ARG A 64 -9.74 -3.84 -15.42
CA ARG A 64 -10.38 -2.58 -15.82
C ARG A 64 -11.85 -2.77 -16.21
N SER A 65 -12.23 -3.97 -16.66
CA SER A 65 -13.62 -4.35 -16.91
C SER A 65 -14.36 -4.91 -15.68
N GLY A 66 -13.73 -4.89 -14.50
CA GLY A 66 -14.29 -5.42 -13.25
C GLY A 66 -14.15 -6.95 -13.10
N ILE A 67 -13.42 -7.62 -13.99
CA ILE A 67 -13.25 -9.08 -13.97
C ILE A 67 -12.02 -9.42 -13.15
N ILE A 68 -12.24 -9.92 -11.93
CA ILE A 68 -11.19 -10.40 -11.04
C ILE A 68 -11.28 -11.93 -10.98
N ARG A 69 -10.32 -12.61 -11.60
CA ARG A 69 -10.29 -14.07 -11.68
C ARG A 69 -8.87 -14.62 -11.66
N ASN A 70 -8.75 -15.86 -11.19
CA ASN A 70 -7.49 -16.61 -11.10
C ASN A 70 -7.51 -17.93 -11.93
N ASN A 71 -8.46 -18.06 -12.86
CA ASN A 71 -8.68 -19.29 -13.64
C ASN A 71 -8.62 -19.09 -15.17
N SER A 72 -8.07 -17.96 -15.63
CA SER A 72 -7.88 -17.67 -17.06
C SER A 72 -6.84 -18.60 -17.70
N LEU A 73 -6.73 -18.55 -19.04
CA LEU A 73 -5.67 -19.25 -19.77
C LEU A 73 -4.28 -18.80 -19.30
N TRP A 74 -4.11 -17.49 -19.06
CA TRP A 74 -2.86 -16.91 -18.55
C TRP A 74 -2.53 -17.36 -17.13
N ASP A 75 -3.56 -17.58 -16.30
CA ASP A 75 -3.36 -18.16 -14.98
C ASP A 75 -2.81 -19.58 -15.10
N LYS A 76 -3.44 -20.42 -15.91
CA LYS A 76 -3.01 -21.81 -16.10
C LYS A 76 -1.57 -21.92 -16.64
N MET A 77 -1.18 -21.01 -17.54
CA MET A 77 0.13 -21.04 -18.20
C MET A 77 1.25 -20.38 -17.39
N ILE A 78 0.97 -19.25 -16.72
CA ILE A 78 2.00 -18.38 -16.13
C ILE A 78 1.80 -18.21 -14.62
N PHE A 79 0.61 -17.77 -14.20
CA PHE A 79 0.41 -17.31 -12.82
C PHE A 79 0.09 -18.42 -11.82
N ARG A 80 -0.27 -19.62 -12.26
CA ARG A 80 -0.63 -20.77 -11.40
C ARG A 80 0.47 -21.09 -10.40
N LYS A 81 1.74 -21.01 -10.80
CA LYS A 81 2.89 -21.25 -9.91
C LYS A 81 2.97 -20.20 -8.80
N ILE A 82 2.66 -18.94 -9.12
CA ILE A 82 2.68 -17.81 -8.18
C ILE A 82 1.52 -17.95 -7.20
N GLN A 83 0.32 -18.22 -7.70
CA GLN A 83 -0.88 -18.45 -6.89
C GLN A 83 -0.69 -19.65 -5.95
N ALA A 84 -0.12 -20.76 -6.44
CA ALA A 84 0.18 -21.94 -5.63
C ALA A 84 1.20 -21.68 -4.53
N ASN A 85 2.17 -20.78 -4.73
CA ASN A 85 3.12 -20.40 -3.68
C ASN A 85 2.46 -19.66 -2.51
N LEU A 86 1.32 -19.01 -2.72
CA LEU A 86 0.49 -18.43 -1.66
C LEU A 86 -0.59 -19.41 -1.14
N GLY A 87 -0.48 -20.69 -1.50
CA GLY A 87 -1.45 -21.73 -1.11
C GLY A 87 -2.71 -21.81 -1.98
N GLY A 88 -2.82 -21.01 -3.05
CA GLY A 88 -3.81 -21.18 -4.12
C GLY A 88 -5.26 -20.83 -3.79
N LYS A 89 -5.57 -20.44 -2.54
CA LYS A 89 -6.93 -20.11 -2.07
C LYS A 89 -7.14 -18.63 -1.74
N VAL A 90 -6.12 -17.80 -1.93
CA VAL A 90 -6.18 -16.36 -1.63
C VAL A 90 -7.24 -15.70 -2.52
N ARG A 91 -8.20 -15.05 -1.87
CA ARG A 91 -9.27 -14.27 -2.50
C ARG A 91 -9.17 -12.77 -2.19
N LEU A 92 -8.49 -12.43 -1.10
CA LEU A 92 -8.32 -11.07 -0.62
C LEU A 92 -6.93 -10.86 -0.03
N MET A 93 -6.28 -9.77 -0.43
CA MET A 93 -5.05 -9.27 0.17
C MET A 93 -5.26 -7.84 0.65
N ILE A 94 -4.69 -7.53 1.81
CA ILE A 94 -4.75 -6.20 2.41
C ILE A 94 -3.32 -5.75 2.67
N THR A 95 -2.95 -4.56 2.20
CA THR A 95 -1.64 -3.95 2.40
C THR A 95 -1.75 -2.57 3.02
N GLY A 96 -0.73 -2.20 3.80
CA GLY A 96 -0.61 -0.90 4.44
C GLY A 96 0.76 -0.75 5.07
N ALA A 97 0.88 0.14 6.06
CA ALA A 97 2.10 0.49 6.81
C ALA A 97 3.22 1.20 6.04
N ALA A 98 3.36 0.96 4.73
CA ALA A 98 4.30 1.68 3.87
C ALA A 98 3.71 1.85 2.45
N PRO A 99 4.23 2.79 1.66
CA PRO A 99 3.80 2.97 0.28
C PRO A 99 4.16 1.77 -0.61
N VAL A 100 3.28 1.43 -1.55
CA VAL A 100 3.56 0.49 -2.65
C VAL A 100 3.42 1.23 -3.97
N SER A 101 4.26 0.91 -4.95
CA SER A 101 4.07 1.47 -6.28
C SER A 101 2.78 0.97 -6.95
N ALA A 102 2.10 1.86 -7.66
CA ALA A 102 0.90 1.52 -8.42
C ALA A 102 1.14 0.39 -9.43
N ASN A 103 2.33 0.33 -10.04
CA ASN A 103 2.71 -0.73 -10.99
C ASN A 103 2.78 -2.10 -10.31
N VAL A 104 3.41 -2.19 -9.13
CA VAL A 104 3.53 -3.45 -8.37
C VAL A 104 2.15 -3.93 -7.94
N LEU A 105 1.31 -3.04 -7.40
CA LEU A 105 -0.05 -3.39 -6.99
C LEU A 105 -0.91 -3.85 -8.17
N THR A 106 -0.92 -3.09 -9.27
CA THR A 106 -1.69 -3.42 -10.47
C THR A 106 -1.26 -4.76 -11.04
N PHE A 107 0.06 -5.00 -11.14
CA PHE A 107 0.60 -6.27 -11.60
C PHE A 107 0.22 -7.43 -10.68
N LEU A 108 0.39 -7.30 -9.37
CA LEU A 108 0.11 -8.40 -8.43
C LEU A 108 -1.39 -8.69 -8.33
N ARG A 109 -2.24 -7.65 -8.36
CA ARG A 109 -3.69 -7.80 -8.47
C ARG A 109 -4.06 -8.60 -9.72
N ALA A 110 -3.44 -8.29 -10.85
CA ALA A 110 -3.65 -9.02 -12.10
C ALA A 110 -3.12 -10.46 -12.02
N ALA A 111 -1.88 -10.66 -11.59
CA ALA A 111 -1.23 -11.97 -11.52
C ALA A 111 -1.93 -12.93 -10.55
N LEU A 112 -2.31 -12.46 -9.36
CA LEU A 112 -2.96 -13.29 -8.35
C LEU A 112 -4.45 -13.49 -8.63
N GLY A 113 -5.08 -12.55 -9.34
CA GLY A 113 -6.51 -12.65 -9.66
C GLY A 113 -7.40 -12.55 -8.43
N CYS A 114 -6.99 -11.77 -7.43
CA CYS A 114 -7.69 -11.60 -6.16
C CYS A 114 -7.96 -10.13 -5.87
N GLN A 115 -8.86 -9.85 -4.93
CA GLN A 115 -9.11 -8.48 -4.44
C GLN A 115 -7.87 -7.98 -3.70
N PHE A 116 -7.53 -6.71 -3.90
CA PHE A 116 -6.38 -6.08 -3.27
C PHE A 116 -6.82 -4.75 -2.66
N TYR A 117 -6.75 -4.65 -1.34
CA TYR A 117 -7.06 -3.41 -0.63
C TYR A 117 -5.77 -2.78 -0.09
N GLU A 118 -5.51 -1.56 -0.53
CA GLU A 118 -4.53 -0.67 0.07
C GLU A 118 -5.25 0.21 1.10
N GLY A 119 -4.63 0.35 2.27
CA GLY A 119 -5.15 1.19 3.35
C GLY A 119 -4.04 1.99 4.01
N TYR A 120 -4.41 3.15 4.51
CA TYR A 120 -3.54 4.02 5.29
C TYR A 120 -4.07 4.15 6.71
N GLY A 121 -3.14 4.15 7.65
CA GLY A 121 -3.37 4.46 9.05
C GLY A 121 -2.09 4.26 9.83
N GLN A 122 -2.19 4.47 11.13
CA GLN A 122 -1.10 4.42 12.08
C GLN A 122 -1.58 3.88 13.42
N THR A 123 -0.66 3.64 14.34
CA THR A 123 -0.95 3.12 15.68
C THR A 123 -1.93 4.04 16.42
N GLU A 124 -1.74 5.35 16.28
CA GLU A 124 -2.53 6.42 16.87
C GLU A 124 -3.96 6.50 16.34
N CYS A 125 -4.27 5.85 15.20
CA CYS A 125 -5.64 5.69 14.68
C CYS A 125 -6.15 4.24 14.69
N THR A 126 -5.58 3.38 15.53
CA THR A 126 -5.97 1.96 15.67
C THR A 126 -5.97 1.23 14.32
N ALA A 127 -4.82 1.28 13.64
CA ALA A 127 -4.49 0.66 12.36
C ALA A 127 -5.04 1.33 11.10
N GLY A 128 -6.35 1.60 11.01
CA GLY A 128 -6.99 2.02 9.76
C GLY A 128 -7.65 3.38 9.86
N CYS A 129 -7.27 4.29 8.97
CA CYS A 129 -7.88 5.61 8.80
C CYS A 129 -8.65 5.68 7.46
N THR A 130 -8.04 5.15 6.38
CA THR A 130 -8.64 5.06 5.04
C THR A 130 -8.41 3.67 4.45
N LEU A 131 -9.32 3.23 3.58
CA LEU A 131 -9.21 1.95 2.88
C LEU A 131 -9.81 2.06 1.47
N THR A 132 -9.16 1.42 0.51
CA THR A 132 -9.74 1.19 -0.82
C THR A 132 -10.97 0.27 -0.75
N ILE A 133 -11.93 0.52 -1.63
CA ILE A 133 -13.23 -0.15 -1.59
C ILE A 133 -13.28 -1.36 -2.55
N PRO A 134 -14.16 -2.35 -2.28
CA PRO A 134 -14.42 -3.42 -3.23
C PRO A 134 -14.80 -2.88 -4.61
N GLY A 135 -14.17 -3.41 -5.66
CA GLY A 135 -14.40 -2.96 -7.02
C GLY A 135 -13.49 -1.81 -7.47
N ASP A 136 -12.66 -1.25 -6.59
CA ASP A 136 -11.61 -0.31 -7.02
C ASP A 136 -10.41 -1.06 -7.61
N TRP A 137 -10.26 -0.98 -8.94
CA TRP A 137 -9.13 -1.57 -9.67
C TRP A 137 -7.96 -0.59 -9.84
N THR A 138 -8.11 0.67 -9.40
CA THR A 138 -7.04 1.67 -9.49
C THR A 138 -6.05 1.53 -8.32
N ALA A 139 -4.89 2.16 -8.46
CA ALA A 139 -3.80 2.06 -7.50
C ALA A 139 -3.09 3.41 -7.37
N GLY A 140 -2.30 3.57 -6.31
CA GLY A 140 -1.62 4.84 -6.02
C GLY A 140 -2.47 5.82 -5.21
N HIS A 141 -3.47 5.30 -4.48
CA HIS A 141 -4.26 5.99 -3.47
C HIS A 141 -4.60 4.97 -2.37
N VAL A 142 -4.91 5.47 -1.18
CA VAL A 142 -5.22 4.66 0.01
C VAL A 142 -6.73 4.56 0.27
N GLY A 143 -7.52 5.06 -0.67
CA GLY A 143 -8.96 4.91 -0.71
C GLY A 143 -9.70 6.00 0.05
N THR A 144 -10.87 5.67 0.56
CA THR A 144 -11.77 6.63 1.23
C THR A 144 -11.68 6.51 2.74
N PRO A 145 -12.09 7.55 3.51
CA PRO A 145 -12.24 7.44 4.96
C PRO A 145 -13.05 6.21 5.37
N MET A 146 -12.58 5.51 6.40
CA MET A 146 -13.37 4.42 6.99
C MET A 146 -14.65 4.97 7.63
N PRO A 147 -15.72 4.16 7.79
CA PRO A 147 -16.99 4.64 8.36
C PRO A 147 -16.86 5.28 9.75
N CYS A 148 -15.83 4.91 10.50
CA CYS A 148 -15.53 5.46 11.83
C CYS A 148 -14.56 6.65 11.81
N SER A 149 -14.05 7.08 10.65
CA SER A 149 -13.01 8.11 10.56
C SER A 149 -13.46 9.32 9.75
N LEU A 150 -13.36 10.48 10.36
CA LEU A 150 -13.40 11.77 9.69
C LEU A 150 -11.97 12.15 9.30
N VAL A 151 -11.79 12.63 8.07
CA VAL A 151 -10.48 13.03 7.55
C VAL A 151 -10.58 14.44 6.98
N LYS A 152 -9.69 15.34 7.40
CA LYS A 152 -9.52 16.69 6.83
C LYS A 152 -8.06 16.89 6.41
N LEU A 153 -7.81 17.85 5.52
CA LEU A 153 -6.46 18.33 5.24
C LEU A 153 -6.28 19.70 5.89
N VAL A 154 -5.11 19.91 6.49
CA VAL A 154 -4.71 21.18 7.10
C VAL A 154 -3.49 21.72 6.36
N ASP A 155 -3.39 23.04 6.22
CA ASP A 155 -2.28 23.69 5.53
C ASP A 155 -0.93 23.34 6.19
N VAL A 156 0.08 23.14 5.34
CA VAL A 156 1.47 22.99 5.76
C VAL A 156 2.27 24.06 5.03
N GLU A 157 2.16 25.29 5.54
CA GLU A 157 2.72 26.49 4.91
C GLU A 157 4.22 26.39 4.67
N GLU A 158 4.97 25.87 5.65
CA GLU A 158 6.41 25.61 5.53
C GLU A 158 6.80 24.71 4.35
N MET A 159 5.86 23.96 3.79
CA MET A 159 6.07 23.03 2.67
C MET A 159 5.24 23.41 1.43
N ASN A 160 4.59 24.58 1.42
CA ASN A 160 3.72 25.05 0.32
C ASN A 160 2.55 24.10 -0.02
N TYR A 161 2.10 23.27 0.93
CA TYR A 161 0.88 22.49 0.77
C TYR A 161 -0.31 23.23 1.39
N PHE A 162 -1.38 23.37 0.62
CA PHE A 162 -2.56 24.14 1.02
C PHE A 162 -3.82 23.32 0.79
N ALA A 163 -4.66 23.19 1.82
CA ALA A 163 -5.90 22.44 1.80
C ALA A 163 -6.86 22.98 0.74
N ALA A 164 -6.78 24.28 0.43
CA ALA A 164 -7.48 24.91 -0.69
C ALA A 164 -7.14 24.29 -2.06
N LYS A 165 -5.94 23.72 -2.23
CA LYS A 165 -5.50 22.97 -3.41
C LYS A 165 -5.77 21.45 -3.30
N GLY A 166 -6.44 21.03 -2.23
CA GLY A 166 -6.68 19.62 -1.93
C GLY A 166 -5.45 18.87 -1.43
N GLU A 167 -4.43 19.59 -0.92
CA GLU A 167 -3.17 19.02 -0.42
C GLU A 167 -2.87 19.53 0.99
N GLY A 168 -2.37 18.72 1.91
CA GLY A 168 -2.07 19.19 3.26
C GLY A 168 -1.79 18.06 4.23
N GLU A 169 -1.56 18.42 5.49
CA GLU A 169 -1.45 17.44 6.57
C GLU A 169 -2.78 16.70 6.73
N VAL A 170 -2.72 15.37 6.68
CA VAL A 170 -3.87 14.53 6.98
C VAL A 170 -4.15 14.64 8.48
N CYS A 171 -5.38 15.04 8.82
CA CYS A 171 -5.85 15.05 10.19
C CYS A 171 -7.05 14.12 10.33
N VAL A 172 -7.07 13.31 11.38
CA VAL A 172 -8.07 12.24 11.56
C VAL A 172 -8.81 12.40 12.87
N LYS A 173 -10.12 12.23 12.86
CA LYS A 173 -10.96 12.25 14.06
C LYS A 173 -11.97 11.11 14.02
N GLY A 174 -12.16 10.42 15.14
CA GLY A 174 -13.10 9.32 15.23
C GLY A 174 -12.84 8.43 16.45
N PRO A 175 -13.75 7.48 16.76
CA PRO A 175 -13.56 6.53 17.85
C PRO A 175 -12.34 5.60 17.69
N ASN A 176 -11.72 5.56 16.50
CA ASN A 176 -10.48 4.82 16.27
C ASN A 176 -9.22 5.58 16.68
N VAL A 177 -9.31 6.88 16.96
CA VAL A 177 -8.18 7.68 17.44
C VAL A 177 -7.90 7.32 18.91
N PHE A 178 -6.62 7.10 19.22
CA PHE A 178 -6.16 6.75 20.57
C PHE A 178 -6.45 7.86 21.60
N LEU A 179 -6.35 7.53 22.89
CA LEU A 179 -6.53 8.49 23.98
C LEU A 179 -5.29 9.36 24.23
N GLY A 180 -4.16 8.99 23.65
CA GLY A 180 -2.86 9.63 23.88
C GLY A 180 -1.76 8.65 24.25
N TYR A 181 -0.55 9.19 24.40
CA TYR A 181 0.63 8.45 24.79
C TYR A 181 0.66 8.22 26.30
N LEU A 182 0.99 6.98 26.71
CA LEU A 182 1.01 6.58 28.11
C LEU A 182 2.02 7.42 28.90
N LYS A 183 1.55 8.15 29.92
CA LYS A 183 2.35 9.02 30.81
C LYS A 183 3.06 10.17 30.09
N GLU A 184 2.58 10.56 28.91
CA GLU A 184 3.21 11.57 28.05
C GLU A 184 2.17 12.60 27.58
N PRO A 185 1.62 13.42 28.50
CA PRO A 185 0.54 14.36 28.18
C PRO A 185 0.98 15.48 27.23
N GLU A 186 2.25 15.91 27.30
CA GLU A 186 2.81 16.95 26.44
C GLU A 186 2.86 16.46 24.98
N LYS A 187 3.48 15.29 24.73
CA LYS A 187 3.50 14.66 23.40
C LYS A 187 2.11 14.34 22.88
N THR A 188 1.17 14.04 23.78
CA THR A 188 -0.23 13.81 23.40
C THR A 188 -0.87 15.10 22.88
N ALA A 189 -0.66 16.22 23.58
CA ALA A 189 -1.18 17.53 23.18
C ALA A 189 -0.50 18.09 21.90
N GLU A 190 0.69 17.61 21.56
CA GLU A 190 1.36 17.95 20.28
C GLU A 190 0.66 17.35 19.06
N VAL A 191 0.07 16.15 19.20
CA VAL A 191 -0.55 15.42 18.07
C VAL A 191 -2.08 15.41 18.12
N LEU A 192 -2.70 15.58 19.29
CA LEU A 192 -4.15 15.69 19.44
C LEU A 192 -4.54 17.13 19.76
N ASP A 193 -5.30 17.74 18.86
CA ASP A 193 -5.83 19.08 19.08
C ASP A 193 -7.00 19.09 20.09
N LYS A 194 -7.40 20.30 20.51
CA LYS A 194 -8.49 20.50 21.48
C LYS A 194 -9.85 20.03 20.96
N ASP A 195 -10.00 19.92 19.64
CA ASP A 195 -11.21 19.45 18.98
C ASP A 195 -11.19 17.93 18.76
N GLY A 196 -10.14 17.23 19.19
CA GLY A 196 -9.98 15.78 19.07
C GLY A 196 -9.52 15.30 17.69
N TRP A 197 -8.88 16.16 16.89
CA TRP A 197 -8.20 15.74 15.67
C TRP A 197 -6.77 15.30 15.97
N LEU A 198 -6.42 14.14 15.43
CA LEU A 198 -5.05 13.65 15.34
C LEU A 198 -4.36 14.26 14.14
N HIS A 199 -3.34 15.07 14.39
CA HIS A 199 -2.35 15.54 13.43
C HIS A 199 -1.40 14.39 13.11
N THR A 200 -1.55 13.82 11.92
CA THR A 200 -0.83 12.58 11.58
C THR A 200 0.64 12.79 11.28
N GLY A 201 1.06 14.03 10.98
CA GLY A 201 2.39 14.32 10.46
C GLY A 201 2.62 13.80 9.04
N ASP A 202 1.60 13.24 8.37
CA ASP A 202 1.68 12.77 6.99
C ASP A 202 0.92 13.74 6.06
N VAL A 203 1.46 13.96 4.86
CA VAL A 203 0.85 14.85 3.87
C VAL A 203 0.06 14.02 2.87
N GLY A 204 -1.19 14.41 2.66
CA GLY A 204 -2.11 13.78 1.74
C GLY A 204 -2.62 14.73 0.67
N LYS A 205 -3.17 14.13 -0.39
CA LYS A 205 -3.86 14.81 -1.48
C LYS A 205 -5.20 14.14 -1.73
N TRP A 206 -6.27 14.93 -1.79
CA TRP A 206 -7.55 14.47 -2.30
C TRP A 206 -7.50 14.37 -3.82
N LEU A 207 -7.85 13.20 -4.34
CA LEU A 207 -8.02 12.98 -5.77
C LEU A 207 -9.44 13.36 -6.21
N PRO A 208 -9.67 13.71 -7.49
CA PRO A 208 -10.99 14.10 -7.99
C PRO A 208 -12.10 13.07 -7.78
N ASN A 209 -11.73 11.79 -7.59
CA ASN A 209 -12.66 10.70 -7.31
C ASN A 209 -13.01 10.55 -5.82
N GLY A 210 -12.57 11.48 -4.96
CA GLY A 210 -12.82 11.45 -3.51
C GLY A 210 -11.93 10.49 -2.72
N THR A 211 -10.90 9.91 -3.34
CA THR A 211 -9.91 9.07 -2.65
C THR A 211 -8.72 9.88 -2.13
N LEU A 212 -8.14 9.44 -1.02
CA LEU A 212 -6.94 10.03 -0.43
C LEU A 212 -5.70 9.38 -1.02
N LYS A 213 -4.70 10.19 -1.36
CA LYS A 213 -3.36 9.74 -1.72
C LYS A 213 -2.35 10.30 -0.73
N ILE A 214 -1.55 9.44 -0.11
CA ILE A 214 -0.42 9.89 0.70
C ILE A 214 0.71 10.29 -0.25
N ILE A 215 1.26 11.48 -0.04
CA ILE A 215 2.30 12.06 -0.90
C ILE A 215 3.61 12.27 -0.15
N ASP A 216 3.58 12.45 1.17
CA ASP A 216 4.77 12.81 1.93
C ASP A 216 4.64 12.59 3.44
N ARG A 217 5.75 12.77 4.17
CA ARG A 217 5.78 12.86 5.63
C ARG A 217 6.41 14.18 6.08
N LYS A 218 5.70 14.96 6.90
CA LYS A 218 6.14 16.28 7.41
C LYS A 218 7.53 16.22 8.08
N LYS A 219 7.85 15.13 8.79
CA LYS A 219 9.11 14.97 9.53
C LYS A 219 10.30 14.45 8.69
N HIS A 220 10.08 13.96 7.47
CA HIS A 220 11.13 13.29 6.68
C HIS A 220 11.60 14.08 5.46
N ILE A 221 11.27 15.37 5.32
CA ILE A 221 11.61 16.16 4.12
C ILE A 221 12.88 16.96 4.31
N PHE A 222 13.74 16.91 3.29
CA PHE A 222 14.91 17.78 3.22
C PHE A 222 14.59 18.99 2.36
N LYS A 223 14.90 20.18 2.87
CA LYS A 223 14.98 21.40 2.07
C LYS A 223 16.41 21.53 1.54
N LEU A 224 16.55 21.54 0.22
CA LEU A 224 17.82 21.82 -0.43
C LEU A 224 18.22 23.29 -0.22
N ALA A 225 19.53 23.60 -0.34
CA ALA A 225 20.03 24.96 -0.21
C ALA A 225 19.39 25.94 -1.20
N GLN A 226 18.90 25.42 -2.34
CA GLN A 226 18.21 26.14 -3.40
C GLN A 226 16.71 26.37 -3.09
N GLY A 227 16.21 25.90 -1.95
CA GLY A 227 14.83 26.10 -1.49
C GLY A 227 13.83 25.05 -1.97
N GLU A 228 14.26 24.06 -2.76
CA GLU A 228 13.44 22.92 -3.20
C GLU A 228 13.25 21.92 -2.06
N TYR A 229 12.06 21.31 -2.00
CA TYR A 229 11.71 20.32 -0.99
C TYR A 229 11.73 18.92 -1.60
N ILE A 230 12.41 17.99 -0.94
CA ILE A 230 12.56 16.61 -1.39
C ILE A 230 11.99 15.64 -0.36
N ALA A 231 11.10 14.78 -0.83
CA ALA A 231 10.59 13.60 -0.11
C ALA A 231 11.53 12.40 -0.35
N PRO A 232 12.34 11.98 0.63
CA PRO A 232 13.29 10.87 0.48
C PRO A 232 12.59 9.57 0.15
N GLU A 233 11.50 9.25 0.87
CA GLU A 233 10.72 8.03 0.64
C GLU A 233 10.24 7.90 -0.82
N LYS A 234 9.87 9.03 -1.46
CA LYS A 234 9.46 9.02 -2.88
C LYS A 234 10.62 8.63 -3.79
N ILE A 235 11.81 9.13 -3.51
CA ILE A 235 13.03 8.83 -4.27
C ILE A 235 13.51 7.41 -3.98
N GLU A 236 13.53 6.98 -2.71
CA GLU A 236 13.84 5.62 -2.29
C GLU A 236 12.96 4.60 -3.00
N ASN A 237 11.65 4.83 -3.09
CA ASN A 237 10.71 3.97 -3.82
C ASN A 237 10.97 3.89 -5.33
N ILE A 238 11.69 4.86 -5.91
CA ILE A 238 12.15 4.81 -7.29
C ILE A 238 13.45 4.02 -7.37
N TYR A 239 14.44 4.33 -6.52
CA TYR A 239 15.76 3.71 -6.55
C TYR A 239 15.76 2.24 -6.11
N VAL A 240 14.87 1.82 -5.21
CA VAL A 240 14.74 0.41 -4.79
C VAL A 240 14.36 -0.51 -5.96
N ARG A 241 13.93 0.04 -7.10
CA ARG A 241 13.65 -0.72 -8.32
C ARG A 241 14.89 -0.96 -9.19
N SER A 242 16.01 -0.31 -8.88
CA SER A 242 17.27 -0.49 -9.58
C SER A 242 17.85 -1.85 -9.21
N GLU A 243 18.13 -2.69 -10.21
CA GLU A 243 18.63 -4.06 -10.03
C GLU A 243 19.88 -4.18 -9.11
N PRO A 244 20.87 -3.25 -9.11
CA PRO A 244 21.99 -3.31 -8.17
C PRO A 244 21.66 -2.89 -6.73
N ILE A 245 20.50 -2.30 -6.46
CA ILE A 245 20.15 -1.74 -5.16
C ILE A 245 19.29 -2.74 -4.37
N ALA A 246 19.89 -3.37 -3.37
CA ALA A 246 19.16 -4.27 -2.46
C ALA A 246 18.34 -3.50 -1.40
N GLN A 247 18.87 -2.38 -0.88
CA GLN A 247 18.26 -1.50 0.10
C GLN A 247 18.77 -0.07 -0.07
N ILE A 248 17.92 0.92 0.26
CA ILE A 248 18.23 2.35 0.29
C ILE A 248 17.53 2.95 1.53
N PHE A 249 18.16 3.93 2.18
CA PHE A 249 17.71 4.60 3.41
C PHE A 249 17.95 6.11 3.26
#